data_AF-A0A936VKW8-F1
#
_entry.id   AF-A0A936VKW8-F1
#
_cell.length_a   1.000
_cell.length_b   1.000
_cell.length_c   1.000
_cell.angle_alpha   90.00
_cell.angle_beta   90.00
_cell.angle_gamma   90.00
#
_symmetry.space_group_name_H-M   'P 1'
#
loop_
_entity.id
_entity.type
_entity.pdbx_description
1 polymer ?
#
loop_
_entity_poly.entity_id
_entity_poly.type
_entity_poly.pdbx_seq_one_letter_code
_entity_poly.pdbx_strand_id
1 'polypeptide(L)'
;MTETAIKSNEREAARLYERGVGAARGGQRRMAAGLLARAVQLNPRHEQAWLWLSGVLDTPDDIAFCLRAVLAVNPHNERARQGLAWLDQRGMTTPQSASTPVAPPAEPRAAAAGPGRREQPEHEASWWVGWRHNRRDSNRARTLLWVIPILLLLLTLGLNAVLRSAIDRNIAQAIAAAQPRPAATALPALPPIIQAELPSTRDAAVLAYLSALDLPRTRLRAAITGYRATTGQPGGSAIVHAAAARTLREQIDALYREIDAIEPPPGLAPAHNRYLAGLEIERQALDDMLEFYSSLAIQSANRATLRMADSAHQIELARQLLDTRRAVVPATSIPAQTLR
;
A
#
# COMPACT_ATOMS: atom_id res chain seq x y z
N MET A 1 -4.93 23.82 -35.55
CA MET A 1 -4.09 23.21 -34.49
C MET A 1 -3.38 21.93 -35.00
N THR A 2 -2.70 21.95 -36.15
CA THR A 2 -2.71 20.72 -36.97
C THR A 2 -1.42 19.91 -36.99
N GLU A 3 -0.24 20.46 -37.27
CA GLU A 3 0.92 19.57 -37.50
C GLU A 3 1.84 19.39 -36.27
N THR A 4 2.12 20.47 -35.53
CA THR A 4 3.01 20.44 -34.37
C THR A 4 2.41 19.66 -33.21
N ALA A 5 1.09 19.76 -33.01
CA ALA A 5 0.35 19.04 -31.97
C ALA A 5 0.25 17.53 -32.25
N ILE A 6 0.10 17.13 -33.52
CA ILE A 6 0.12 15.71 -33.91
C ILE A 6 1.51 15.12 -33.68
N LYS A 7 2.56 15.83 -34.11
CA LYS A 7 3.97 15.43 -33.89
C LYS A 7 4.34 15.36 -32.41
N SER A 8 3.81 16.24 -31.55
CA SER A 8 4.03 16.16 -30.10
C SER A 8 3.34 14.93 -29.50
N ASN A 9 2.12 14.63 -29.92
CA ASN A 9 1.36 13.48 -29.45
C ASN A 9 2.03 12.15 -29.85
N GLU A 10 2.57 12.04 -31.06
CA GLU A 10 3.31 10.86 -31.51
C GLU A 10 4.58 10.62 -30.68
N ARG A 11 5.35 11.68 -30.38
CA ARG A 11 6.55 11.59 -29.53
C ARG A 11 6.19 11.22 -28.09
N GLU A 12 5.11 11.76 -27.56
CA GLU A 12 4.63 11.42 -26.23
C GLU A 12 4.13 9.97 -26.17
N ALA A 13 3.42 9.51 -27.19
CA ALA A 13 3.01 8.11 -27.34
C ALA A 13 4.21 7.16 -27.32
N ALA A 14 5.29 7.49 -28.06
CA ALA A 14 6.52 6.69 -28.09
C ALA A 14 7.18 6.60 -26.70
N ARG A 15 7.26 7.72 -25.96
CA ARG A 15 7.80 7.72 -24.58
C ARG A 15 6.97 6.87 -23.62
N LEU A 16 5.64 6.95 -23.73
CA LEU A 16 4.74 6.12 -22.91
C LEU A 16 4.84 4.64 -23.26
N TYR A 17 5.03 4.32 -24.55
CA TYR A 17 5.28 2.97 -25.02
C TYR A 17 6.56 2.40 -24.40
N GLU A 18 7.70 3.11 -24.48
CA GLU A 18 8.97 2.65 -23.91
C GLU A 18 8.87 2.38 -22.40
N ARG A 19 8.25 3.30 -21.65
CA ARG A 19 8.02 3.13 -20.21
C ARG A 19 7.08 1.96 -19.91
N GLY A 20 6.04 1.78 -20.73
CA GLY A 20 5.10 0.68 -20.61
C GLY A 20 5.75 -0.68 -20.85
N VAL A 21 6.62 -0.80 -21.84
CA VAL A 21 7.42 -2.00 -22.10
C VAL A 21 8.39 -2.28 -20.95
N GLY A 22 9.06 -1.26 -20.42
CA GLY A 22 9.90 -1.39 -19.24
C GLY A 22 9.14 -1.95 -18.04
N ALA A 23 7.95 -1.41 -17.76
CA ALA A 23 7.08 -1.90 -16.69
C ALA A 23 6.59 -3.34 -16.95
N ALA A 24 6.28 -3.70 -18.21
CA ALA A 24 5.87 -5.07 -18.56
C ALA A 24 6.98 -6.08 -18.31
N ARG A 25 8.22 -5.75 -18.74
CA ARG A 25 9.42 -6.56 -18.50
C ARG A 25 9.75 -6.68 -17.02
N GLY A 26 9.50 -5.63 -16.25
CA GLY A 26 9.66 -5.62 -14.79
C GLY A 26 8.55 -6.34 -14.00
N GLY A 27 7.62 -7.04 -14.66
CA GLY A 27 6.53 -7.78 -14.02
C GLY A 27 5.37 -6.91 -13.51
N GLN A 28 5.42 -5.59 -13.69
CA GLN A 28 4.40 -4.65 -13.23
C GLN A 28 3.23 -4.55 -14.24
N ARG A 29 2.52 -5.67 -14.45
CA ARG A 29 1.47 -5.80 -15.50
C ARG A 29 0.41 -4.70 -15.45
N ARG A 30 -0.06 -4.32 -14.26
CA ARG A 30 -1.05 -3.25 -14.08
C ARG A 30 -0.55 -1.88 -14.54
N MET A 31 0.69 -1.53 -14.19
CA MET A 31 1.30 -0.26 -14.58
C MET A 31 1.57 -0.24 -16.08
N ALA A 32 2.11 -1.34 -16.62
CA ALA A 32 2.32 -1.52 -18.05
C ALA A 32 1.02 -1.33 -18.85
N ALA A 33 -0.06 -1.97 -18.42
CA ALA A 33 -1.38 -1.85 -19.04
C ALA A 33 -1.96 -0.42 -18.95
N GLY A 34 -1.56 0.38 -17.96
CA GLY A 34 -1.93 1.80 -17.88
C GLY A 34 -1.17 2.65 -18.90
N LEU A 35 0.16 2.49 -18.93
CA LEU A 35 1.06 3.26 -19.80
C LEU A 35 0.87 2.94 -21.28
N LEU A 36 0.82 1.65 -21.63
CA LEU A 36 0.62 1.20 -23.01
C LEU A 36 -0.74 1.62 -23.54
N ALA A 37 -1.78 1.58 -22.70
CA ALA A 37 -3.09 2.01 -23.11
C ALA A 37 -3.17 3.54 -23.34
N ARG A 38 -2.37 4.33 -22.63
CA ARG A 38 -2.24 5.77 -22.90
C ARG A 38 -1.39 6.04 -24.15
N ALA A 39 -0.41 5.20 -24.45
CA ALA A 39 0.35 5.30 -25.68
C ALA A 39 -0.54 5.09 -26.92
N VAL A 40 -1.38 4.06 -26.93
CA VAL A 40 -2.31 3.80 -28.06
C VAL A 40 -3.44 4.83 -28.15
N GLN A 41 -3.77 5.54 -27.05
CA GLN A 41 -4.68 6.71 -27.09
C GLN A 41 -4.12 7.87 -27.88
N LEU A 42 -2.85 8.17 -27.65
CA LEU A 42 -2.17 9.29 -28.29
C LEU A 42 -1.79 8.94 -29.73
N ASN A 43 -1.49 7.67 -30.01
CA ASN A 43 -1.22 7.17 -31.34
C ASN A 43 -1.85 5.78 -31.57
N PRO A 44 -3.08 5.72 -32.10
CA PRO A 44 -3.76 4.46 -32.42
C PRO A 44 -3.07 3.62 -33.50
N ARG A 45 -2.16 4.20 -34.29
CA ARG A 45 -1.39 3.50 -35.33
C ARG A 45 -0.12 2.82 -34.80
N HIS A 46 0.14 2.89 -33.50
CA HIS A 46 1.35 2.30 -32.91
C HIS A 46 1.21 0.79 -32.70
N GLU A 47 1.51 0.01 -33.75
CA GLU A 47 1.44 -1.46 -33.80
C GLU A 47 2.02 -2.14 -32.55
N GLN A 48 3.26 -1.80 -32.19
CA GLN A 48 3.96 -2.47 -31.08
C GLN A 48 3.32 -2.18 -29.72
N ALA A 49 2.66 -1.04 -29.55
CA ALA A 49 2.02 -0.68 -28.29
C ALA A 49 0.76 -1.51 -28.07
N TRP A 50 -0.02 -1.76 -29.14
CA TRP A 50 -1.14 -2.69 -29.12
C TRP A 50 -0.71 -4.13 -28.86
N LEU A 51 0.39 -4.57 -29.50
CA LEU A 51 0.93 -5.91 -29.29
C LEU A 51 1.35 -6.11 -27.83
N TRP A 52 2.13 -5.18 -27.26
CA TRP A 52 2.54 -5.26 -25.86
C TRP A 52 1.35 -5.15 -24.90
N LEU A 53 0.34 -4.35 -25.24
CA LEU A 53 -0.89 -4.23 -24.45
C LEU A 53 -1.63 -5.57 -24.37
N SER A 54 -1.71 -6.32 -25.48
CA SER A 54 -2.35 -7.65 -25.49
C SER A 54 -1.68 -8.65 -24.52
N GLY A 55 -0.37 -8.56 -24.30
CA GLY A 55 0.34 -9.48 -23.39
C GLY A 55 0.19 -9.14 -21.90
N VAL A 56 -0.19 -7.90 -21.56
CA VAL A 56 -0.33 -7.46 -20.16
C VAL A 56 -1.76 -7.49 -19.65
N LEU A 57 -2.74 -7.68 -20.54
CA LEU A 57 -4.15 -7.82 -20.19
C LEU A 57 -4.47 -9.26 -19.73
N ASP A 58 -5.55 -9.40 -18.95
CA ASP A 58 -5.98 -10.68 -18.37
C ASP A 58 -7.28 -11.21 -18.99
N THR A 59 -8.13 -10.32 -19.52
CA THR A 59 -9.41 -10.69 -20.14
C THR A 59 -9.18 -11.18 -21.57
N PRO A 60 -9.62 -12.39 -21.96
CA PRO A 60 -9.38 -12.91 -23.30
C PRO A 60 -10.03 -12.06 -24.40
N ASP A 61 -11.21 -11.47 -24.15
CA ASP A 61 -11.87 -10.56 -25.08
C ASP A 61 -11.06 -9.29 -25.34
N ASP A 62 -10.45 -8.70 -24.29
CA ASP A 62 -9.62 -7.51 -24.41
C ASP A 62 -8.30 -7.82 -25.15
N ILE A 63 -7.75 -9.02 -24.93
CA ILE A 63 -6.56 -9.51 -25.64
C ILE A 63 -6.88 -9.68 -27.13
N ALA A 64 -7.97 -10.36 -27.46
CA ALA A 64 -8.41 -10.56 -28.84
C ALA A 64 -8.67 -9.22 -29.55
N PHE A 65 -9.23 -8.25 -28.84
CA PHE A 65 -9.40 -6.91 -29.36
C PHE A 65 -8.06 -6.26 -29.72
N CYS A 66 -7.09 -6.26 -28.78
CA CYS A 66 -5.79 -5.65 -29.02
C CYS A 66 -5.06 -6.31 -30.20
N LEU A 67 -5.15 -7.63 -30.33
CA LEU A 67 -4.54 -8.36 -31.45
C LEU A 67 -5.22 -8.04 -32.80
N ARG A 68 -6.55 -7.87 -32.82
CA ARG A 68 -7.26 -7.39 -34.01
C ARG A 68 -6.85 -5.96 -34.38
N ALA A 69 -6.66 -5.08 -33.40
CA ALA A 69 -6.16 -3.73 -33.64
C ALA A 69 -4.73 -3.73 -34.22
N VAL A 70 -3.86 -4.65 -33.76
CA VAL A 70 -2.54 -4.85 -34.39
C VAL A 70 -2.69 -5.23 -35.87
N LEU A 71 -3.60 -6.15 -36.20
CA LEU A 71 -3.83 -6.57 -37.59
C LEU A 71 -4.48 -5.49 -38.46
N ALA A 72 -5.31 -4.61 -37.87
CA ALA A 72 -5.86 -3.46 -38.57
C ALA A 72 -4.77 -2.44 -38.96
N VAL A 73 -3.73 -2.30 -38.12
CA VAL A 73 -2.56 -1.45 -38.42
C VAL A 73 -1.61 -2.15 -39.37
N ASN A 74 -1.27 -3.41 -39.10
CA ASN A 74 -0.36 -4.24 -39.88
C ASN A 74 -0.95 -5.64 -40.08
N PRO A 75 -1.62 -5.90 -41.21
CA PRO A 75 -2.22 -7.21 -41.51
C PRO A 75 -1.22 -8.36 -41.55
N HIS A 76 0.06 -8.06 -41.76
CA HIS A 76 1.10 -9.08 -41.92
C HIS A 76 1.73 -9.50 -40.60
N ASN A 77 1.34 -8.92 -39.45
CA ASN A 77 1.93 -9.26 -38.16
C ASN A 77 1.62 -10.72 -37.77
N GLU A 78 2.65 -11.56 -37.81
CA GLU A 78 2.54 -12.99 -37.49
C GLU A 78 2.21 -13.25 -36.02
N ARG A 79 2.77 -12.45 -35.10
CA ARG A 79 2.55 -12.62 -33.65
C ARG A 79 1.09 -12.36 -33.29
N ALA A 80 0.45 -11.38 -33.93
CA ALA A 80 -0.95 -11.08 -33.69
C ALA A 80 -1.89 -12.18 -34.24
N ARG A 81 -1.58 -12.73 -35.43
CA ARG A 81 -2.31 -13.88 -35.99
C ARG A 81 -2.18 -15.13 -35.12
N GLN A 82 -0.98 -15.44 -34.65
CA GLN A 82 -0.73 -16.56 -33.74
C GLN A 82 -1.49 -16.40 -32.41
N GLY A 83 -1.50 -15.19 -31.85
CA GLY A 83 -2.24 -14.89 -30.61
C GLY A 83 -3.75 -15.08 -30.75
N LEU A 84 -4.35 -14.66 -31.87
CA LEU A 84 -5.78 -14.88 -32.13
C LEU A 84 -6.10 -16.35 -32.34
N ALA A 85 -5.30 -17.05 -33.14
CA ALA A 85 -5.47 -18.49 -33.34
C ALA A 85 -5.37 -19.29 -32.03
N TRP A 86 -4.49 -18.87 -31.11
CA TRP A 86 -4.38 -19.47 -29.78
C TRP A 86 -5.61 -19.22 -28.90
N LEU A 87 -6.22 -18.04 -28.97
CA LEU A 87 -7.45 -17.72 -28.23
C LEU A 87 -8.65 -18.50 -28.77
N ASP A 88 -8.77 -18.58 -30.10
CA ASP A 88 -9.86 -19.29 -30.78
C ASP A 88 -9.79 -20.81 -30.51
N GLN A 89 -8.59 -21.40 -30.51
CA GLN A 89 -8.40 -22.82 -30.15
C GLN A 89 -8.83 -23.16 -28.73
N ARG A 90 -8.80 -22.19 -27.82
CA ARG A 90 -9.21 -22.37 -26.41
C ARG A 90 -10.69 -22.06 -26.17
N GLY A 91 -11.44 -21.65 -27.19
CA GLY A 91 -12.84 -21.25 -27.04
C GLY A 91 -13.04 -20.06 -26.11
N MET A 92 -12.01 -19.23 -25.93
CA MET A 92 -12.00 -18.09 -25.00
C MET A 92 -12.53 -16.80 -25.63
N THR A 93 -12.97 -16.86 -26.89
CA THR A 93 -13.50 -15.75 -27.69
C THR A 93 -14.85 -16.14 -28.27
N THR A 94 -15.79 -15.20 -28.31
CA THR A 94 -17.02 -15.38 -29.10
C THR A 94 -16.62 -15.36 -30.59
N PRO A 95 -16.90 -16.42 -31.38
CA PRO A 95 -16.54 -16.43 -32.78
C PRO A 95 -17.36 -15.37 -33.51
N GLN A 96 -16.72 -14.29 -33.96
CA GLN A 96 -17.28 -13.40 -34.96
C GLN A 96 -16.55 -13.62 -36.27
N SER A 97 -16.83 -14.76 -36.91
CA SER A 97 -16.87 -14.91 -38.36
C SER A 97 -17.27 -16.35 -38.72
N ALA A 98 -18.58 -16.57 -38.87
CA ALA A 98 -19.08 -17.46 -39.92
C ALA A 98 -19.64 -16.55 -41.02
N SER A 99 -18.74 -16.01 -41.85
CA SER A 99 -19.10 -15.48 -43.15
C SER A 99 -19.21 -16.69 -44.09
N THR A 100 -20.42 -17.16 -44.35
CA THR A 100 -20.64 -18.16 -45.40
C THR A 100 -20.92 -17.45 -46.73
N PRO A 101 -20.27 -17.82 -47.85
CA PRO A 101 -20.47 -17.19 -49.16
C PRO A 101 -21.70 -17.75 -49.91
N VAL A 102 -22.47 -16.83 -50.50
CA VAL A 102 -23.24 -16.88 -51.77
C VAL A 102 -24.07 -18.13 -52.14
N ALA A 103 -25.40 -17.93 -52.23
CA ALA A 103 -26.25 -18.39 -53.33
C ALA A 103 -27.54 -17.52 -53.44
N PRO A 104 -27.85 -16.88 -54.59
CA PRO A 104 -29.21 -16.49 -55.03
C PRO A 104 -29.76 -17.56 -56.03
N PRO A 105 -31.01 -17.55 -56.56
CA PRO A 105 -32.02 -16.47 -56.58
C PRO A 105 -33.50 -16.90 -56.30
N ALA A 106 -34.36 -15.96 -55.89
CA ALA A 106 -35.75 -15.78 -56.37
C ALA A 106 -36.44 -14.61 -55.62
N GLU A 107 -36.66 -13.51 -56.34
CA GLU A 107 -37.45 -12.32 -56.03
C GLU A 107 -38.99 -12.59 -56.04
N PRO A 108 -39.91 -11.59 -55.96
CA PRO A 108 -39.92 -10.27 -55.29
C PRO A 108 -41.22 -10.06 -54.44
N ARG A 109 -41.29 -9.01 -53.60
CA ARG A 109 -42.28 -7.91 -53.71
C ARG A 109 -42.24 -6.95 -52.51
N ALA A 110 -41.67 -5.79 -52.81
CA ALA A 110 -42.15 -4.43 -52.57
C ALA A 110 -42.59 -3.93 -51.17
N ALA A 111 -42.00 -2.77 -50.87
CA ALA A 111 -42.58 -1.60 -50.21
C ALA A 111 -42.48 -1.50 -48.69
N ALA A 112 -41.39 -0.90 -48.23
CA ALA A 112 -41.47 0.31 -47.41
C ALA A 112 -40.20 1.15 -47.57
N ALA A 113 -40.41 2.45 -47.67
CA ALA A 113 -39.43 3.48 -48.00
C ALA A 113 -38.27 3.59 -47.00
N GLY A 114 -37.07 3.86 -47.53
CA GLY A 114 -35.98 4.40 -46.74
C GLY A 114 -36.29 5.83 -46.27
N PRO A 115 -35.53 6.29 -45.27
CA PRO A 115 -34.40 7.10 -45.71
C PRO A 115 -33.09 6.71 -45.04
N GLY A 116 -32.00 6.94 -45.76
CA GLY A 116 -30.73 7.29 -45.15
C GLY A 116 -29.99 6.14 -44.49
N ARG A 117 -29.23 5.41 -45.32
CA ARG A 117 -27.90 4.94 -44.94
C ARG A 117 -27.11 6.14 -44.36
N ARG A 118 -27.18 6.32 -43.05
CA ARG A 118 -26.35 7.24 -42.28
C ARG A 118 -25.58 6.41 -41.27
N GLU A 119 -24.29 6.32 -41.56
CA GLU A 119 -23.23 6.49 -40.56
C GLU A 119 -23.13 5.41 -39.46
N GLN A 120 -22.34 4.37 -39.75
CA GLN A 120 -21.60 3.63 -38.71
C GLN A 120 -20.15 4.15 -38.54
N PRO A 121 -19.90 5.40 -38.08
CA PRO A 121 -18.65 5.74 -37.40
C PRO A 121 -18.84 5.98 -35.89
N GLU A 122 -20.06 5.91 -35.34
CA GLU A 122 -20.29 6.27 -33.92
C GLU A 122 -20.15 5.08 -32.94
N HIS A 123 -20.37 3.84 -33.37
CA HIS A 123 -20.15 2.66 -32.52
C HIS A 123 -18.67 2.32 -32.32
N GLU A 124 -17.80 2.66 -33.27
CA GLU A 124 -16.34 2.51 -33.12
C GLU A 124 -15.74 3.58 -32.20
N ALA A 125 -16.41 4.74 -32.08
CA ALA A 125 -16.02 5.81 -31.16
C ALA A 125 -16.55 5.62 -29.72
N SER A 126 -17.67 4.92 -29.55
CA SER A 126 -18.32 4.76 -28.23
C SER A 126 -17.64 3.73 -27.33
N TRP A 127 -17.09 2.64 -27.88
CA TRP A 127 -16.47 1.58 -27.07
C TRP A 127 -15.12 2.00 -26.47
N TRP A 128 -14.36 2.89 -27.13
CA TRP A 128 -13.11 3.46 -26.59
C TRP A 128 -13.39 4.33 -25.34
N VAL A 129 -14.53 5.03 -25.34
CA VAL A 129 -15.03 5.76 -24.17
C VAL A 129 -15.57 4.80 -23.11
N GLY A 130 -16.24 3.71 -23.50
CA GLY A 130 -16.68 2.64 -22.61
C GLY A 130 -15.52 1.96 -21.88
N TRP A 131 -14.42 1.67 -22.58
CA TRP A 131 -13.18 1.14 -22.03
C TRP A 131 -12.55 2.07 -20.97
N ARG A 132 -12.65 3.40 -21.14
CA ARG A 132 -12.25 4.41 -20.13
C ARG A 132 -13.12 4.38 -18.86
N HIS A 133 -14.40 4.04 -18.98
CA HIS A 133 -15.35 4.00 -17.86
C HIS A 133 -15.37 2.63 -17.16
N ASN A 134 -15.22 1.52 -17.90
CA ASN A 134 -15.17 0.17 -17.34
C ASN A 134 -13.90 -0.04 -16.47
N ARG A 135 -12.82 0.71 -16.70
CA ARG A 135 -11.68 0.76 -15.77
C ARG A 135 -11.95 1.56 -14.48
N ARG A 136 -13.04 2.35 -14.43
CA ARG A 136 -13.61 2.96 -13.20
C ARG A 136 -14.65 2.08 -12.51
N ASP A 137 -15.05 0.95 -13.09
CA ASP A 137 -15.92 -0.05 -12.42
C ASP A 137 -15.20 -0.89 -11.34
N SER A 138 -14.09 -0.36 -10.83
CA SER A 138 -13.60 -0.60 -9.47
C SER A 138 -14.57 -0.08 -8.38
N ASN A 139 -15.81 0.30 -8.71
CA ASN A 139 -16.83 0.70 -7.74
C ASN A 139 -17.33 -0.44 -6.86
N ARG A 140 -17.07 -1.72 -7.20
CA ARG A 140 -17.25 -2.85 -6.26
C ARG A 140 -16.15 -2.93 -5.19
N ALA A 141 -14.96 -2.36 -5.45
CA ALA A 141 -13.90 -2.26 -4.45
C ALA A 141 -14.10 -1.06 -3.50
N ARG A 142 -14.83 -0.02 -3.93
CA ARG A 142 -15.21 1.12 -3.08
C ARG A 142 -16.24 0.76 -2.02
N THR A 143 -17.21 -0.11 -2.30
CA THR A 143 -18.16 -0.58 -1.29
C THR A 143 -17.48 -1.51 -0.27
N LEU A 144 -16.58 -2.38 -0.74
CA LEU A 144 -15.75 -3.24 0.14
C LEU A 144 -14.81 -2.42 1.05
N LEU A 145 -14.27 -1.29 0.56
CA LEU A 145 -13.43 -0.37 1.34
C LEU A 145 -14.13 0.22 2.57
N TRP A 146 -15.45 0.36 2.58
CA TRP A 146 -16.20 0.89 3.73
C TRP A 146 -16.86 -0.22 4.56
N VAL A 147 -17.32 -1.31 3.94
CA VAL A 147 -18.00 -2.40 4.66
C VAL A 147 -17.04 -3.21 5.53
N ILE A 148 -15.82 -3.49 5.04
CA ILE A 148 -14.81 -4.25 5.78
C ILE A 148 -14.39 -3.56 7.09
N PRO A 149 -14.03 -2.26 7.11
CA PRO A 149 -13.68 -1.60 8.37
C PRO A 149 -14.86 -1.45 9.33
N ILE A 150 -16.09 -1.26 8.83
CA ILE A 150 -17.29 -1.21 9.70
C ILE A 150 -17.54 -2.58 10.34
N LEU A 151 -17.39 -3.67 9.59
CA LEU A 151 -17.57 -5.02 10.11
C LEU A 151 -16.46 -5.40 11.09
N LEU A 152 -15.21 -5.01 10.82
CA LEU A 152 -14.10 -5.13 11.78
C LEU A 152 -14.32 -4.31 13.05
N LEU A 153 -14.87 -3.09 12.93
CA LEU A 153 -15.21 -2.25 14.07
C LEU A 153 -16.30 -2.92 14.93
N LEU A 154 -17.38 -3.42 14.32
CA LEU A 154 -18.42 -4.13 15.06
C LEU A 154 -17.90 -5.42 15.71
N LEU A 155 -17.02 -6.16 15.02
CA LEU A 155 -16.38 -7.35 15.57
C LEU A 155 -15.50 -7.01 16.78
N THR A 156 -14.69 -5.96 16.68
CA THR A 156 -13.80 -5.52 17.78
C THR A 156 -14.60 -5.00 18.97
N LEU A 157 -15.68 -4.25 18.76
CA LEU A 157 -16.59 -3.84 19.84
C LEU A 157 -17.28 -5.05 20.49
N GLY A 158 -17.74 -6.02 19.70
CA GLY A 158 -18.34 -7.26 20.19
C GLY A 158 -17.37 -8.07 21.05
N LEU A 159 -16.14 -8.27 20.57
CA LEU A 159 -15.10 -9.00 21.30
C LEU A 159 -14.71 -8.28 22.60
N ASN A 160 -14.61 -6.95 22.58
CA ASN A 160 -14.33 -6.13 23.76
C ASN A 160 -15.46 -6.23 24.81
N ALA A 161 -16.73 -6.23 24.38
CA ALA A 161 -17.87 -6.39 25.28
C ALA A 161 -17.88 -7.79 25.94
N VAL A 162 -17.60 -8.85 25.18
CA VAL A 162 -17.49 -10.21 25.70
C VAL A 162 -16.31 -10.32 26.68
N LEU A 163 -15.16 -9.75 26.37
CA LEU A 163 -13.98 -9.77 27.23
C LEU A 163 -14.23 -9.05 28.57
N ARG A 164 -14.86 -7.88 28.55
CA ARG A 164 -15.27 -7.14 29.76
C ARG A 164 -16.19 -7.99 30.63
N SER A 165 -17.22 -8.59 30.01
CA SER A 165 -18.15 -9.48 30.73
C SER A 165 -17.46 -10.71 31.34
N ALA A 166 -16.38 -11.20 30.74
CA ALA A 166 -15.60 -12.33 31.26
C ALA A 166 -14.69 -11.91 32.43
N ILE A 167 -14.08 -10.72 32.36
CA ILE A 167 -13.23 -10.17 33.43
C ILE A 167 -14.08 -9.89 34.68
N ASP A 168 -15.25 -9.28 34.54
CA ASP A 168 -16.13 -8.99 35.67
C ASP A 168 -16.58 -10.27 36.39
N ARG A 169 -16.90 -11.33 35.63
CA ARG A 169 -17.22 -12.65 36.17
C ARG A 169 -16.05 -13.29 36.91
N ASN A 170 -14.84 -13.22 36.36
CA ASN A 170 -13.65 -13.77 36.99
C ASN A 170 -13.24 -13.02 38.26
N ILE A 171 -13.37 -11.69 38.28
CA ILE A 171 -13.10 -10.86 39.46
C ILE A 171 -14.10 -11.19 40.57
N ALA A 172 -15.39 -11.32 40.25
CA ALA A 172 -16.40 -11.70 41.22
C ALA A 172 -16.12 -13.09 41.84
N GLN A 173 -15.66 -14.04 41.03
CA GLN A 173 -15.27 -15.38 41.50
C GLN A 173 -13.99 -15.35 42.35
N ALA A 174 -13.00 -14.53 41.98
CA ALA A 174 -11.74 -14.40 42.74
C ALA A 174 -11.96 -13.74 44.11
N ILE A 175 -12.86 -12.76 44.20
CA ILE A 175 -13.25 -12.13 45.47
C ILE A 175 -14.04 -13.12 46.34
N ALA A 176 -14.93 -13.91 45.75
CA ALA A 176 -15.67 -14.95 46.48
C ALA A 176 -14.76 -16.10 46.98
N ALA A 177 -13.66 -16.39 46.28
CA ALA A 177 -12.69 -17.42 46.65
C ALA A 177 -11.64 -16.94 47.68
N ALA A 178 -11.56 -15.64 47.96
CA ALA A 178 -10.62 -15.08 48.93
C ALA A 178 -11.13 -15.24 50.37
N GLN A 179 -10.96 -16.43 50.94
CA GLN A 179 -11.06 -16.61 52.40
C GLN A 179 -9.82 -16.03 53.10
N PRO A 180 -9.97 -15.39 54.27
CA PRO A 180 -8.82 -14.87 55.02
C PRO A 180 -7.96 -16.02 55.53
N ARG A 181 -6.71 -16.10 55.08
CA ARG A 181 -5.71 -17.04 55.65
C ARG A 181 -5.31 -16.58 57.05
N PRO A 182 -5.17 -17.50 58.03
CA PRO A 182 -4.63 -17.15 59.34
C PRO A 182 -3.17 -16.69 59.21
N ALA A 183 -2.83 -15.66 59.98
CA ALA A 183 -1.53 -14.99 59.97
C ALA A 183 -0.40 -15.98 60.31
N ALA A 184 0.60 -16.06 59.42
CA ALA A 184 1.78 -16.89 59.62
C ALA A 184 2.73 -16.25 60.64
N THR A 185 3.11 -17.02 61.65
CA THR A 185 4.13 -16.71 62.65
C THR A 185 5.51 -16.59 62.00
N ALA A 186 6.22 -15.49 62.26
CA ALA A 186 7.57 -15.25 61.75
C ALA A 186 8.63 -16.07 62.51
N LEU A 187 9.60 -16.61 61.77
CA LEU A 187 10.86 -17.18 62.27
C LEU A 187 12.05 -16.80 61.34
N PRO A 188 13.31 -16.90 61.80
CA PRO A 188 14.30 -15.80 61.70
C PRO A 188 15.35 -15.91 60.58
N ALA A 189 16.00 -14.76 60.35
CA ALA A 189 17.36 -14.46 59.87
C ALA A 189 17.88 -15.00 58.52
N LEU A 190 18.35 -14.03 57.72
CA LEU A 190 18.86 -14.05 56.34
C LEU A 190 20.29 -14.60 56.17
N PRO A 191 20.64 -15.07 54.95
CA PRO A 191 22.00 -15.02 54.40
C PRO A 191 22.14 -13.88 53.34
N PRO A 192 23.36 -13.58 52.83
CA PRO A 192 23.82 -12.21 52.55
C PRO A 192 23.22 -11.54 51.31
N ILE A 193 23.01 -10.24 51.46
CA ILE A 193 22.45 -9.31 50.48
C ILE A 193 23.44 -9.13 49.33
N ILE A 194 23.23 -9.85 48.22
CA ILE A 194 23.52 -9.26 46.90
C ILE A 194 22.62 -8.02 46.82
N GLN A 195 23.17 -6.87 46.45
CA GLN A 195 22.47 -5.60 46.31
C GLN A 195 21.22 -5.75 45.41
N ALA A 196 20.13 -6.20 46.00
CA ALA A 196 18.84 -6.26 45.37
C ALA A 196 18.35 -4.83 45.34
N GLU A 197 18.56 -4.15 44.21
CA GLU A 197 17.87 -2.91 43.90
C GLU A 197 16.40 -3.07 44.27
N LEU A 198 15.92 -2.20 45.17
CA LEU A 198 14.56 -2.27 45.68
C LEU A 198 13.58 -2.20 44.51
N PRO A 199 12.48 -2.97 44.53
CA PRO A 199 11.51 -2.96 43.43
C PRO A 199 10.96 -1.55 43.14
N SER A 200 10.83 -0.70 44.16
CA SER A 200 10.42 0.70 44.02
C SER A 200 11.39 1.58 43.23
N THR A 201 12.72 1.39 43.37
CA THR A 201 13.71 2.15 42.58
C THR A 201 13.74 1.66 41.14
N ARG A 202 13.54 0.36 40.91
CA ARG A 202 13.43 -0.21 39.56
C ARG A 202 12.20 0.31 38.81
N ASP A 203 11.05 0.36 39.48
CA ASP A 203 9.80 0.88 38.90
C ASP A 203 9.89 2.38 38.59
N ALA A 204 10.52 3.16 39.49
CA ALA A 204 10.78 4.58 39.25
C ALA A 204 11.70 4.83 38.05
N ALA A 205 12.78 4.04 37.89
CA ALA A 205 13.68 4.13 36.73
C ALA A 205 12.98 3.79 35.42
N VAL A 206 12.11 2.77 35.41
CA VAL A 206 11.29 2.42 34.24
C VAL A 206 10.34 3.56 33.85
N LEU A 207 9.64 4.15 34.82
CA LEU A 207 8.73 5.28 34.56
C LEU A 207 9.47 6.52 34.07
N ALA A 208 10.63 6.84 34.64
CA ALA A 208 11.49 7.95 34.20
C ALA A 208 12.00 7.75 32.76
N TYR A 209 12.40 6.53 32.42
CA TYR A 209 12.81 6.19 31.06
C TYR A 209 11.64 6.33 30.07
N LEU A 210 10.46 5.79 30.40
CA LEU A 210 9.30 5.87 29.53
C LEU A 210 8.83 7.32 29.30
N SER A 211 8.86 8.16 30.34
CA SER A 211 8.51 9.58 30.21
C SER A 211 9.55 10.36 29.40
N ALA A 212 10.83 10.03 29.51
CA ALA A 212 11.89 10.63 28.69
C ALA A 212 11.70 10.37 27.19
N LEU A 213 11.09 9.23 26.81
CA LEU A 213 10.81 8.89 25.42
C LEU A 213 9.58 9.56 24.82
N ASP A 214 8.64 10.08 25.63
CA ASP A 214 7.35 10.57 25.13
C ASP A 214 7.51 11.77 24.17
N LEU A 215 8.41 12.70 24.50
CA LEU A 215 8.66 13.88 23.68
C LEU A 215 9.31 13.52 22.33
N PRO A 216 10.44 12.76 22.27
CA PRO A 216 11.01 12.29 21.01
C PRO A 216 9.99 11.53 20.13
N ARG A 217 9.18 10.63 20.72
CA ARG A 217 8.15 9.87 20.00
C ARG A 217 7.06 10.76 19.42
N THR A 218 6.70 11.84 20.11
CA THR A 218 5.69 12.79 19.65
C THR A 218 6.24 13.64 18.50
N ARG A 219 7.48 14.11 18.60
CA ARG A 219 8.17 14.81 17.51
C ARG A 219 8.31 13.94 16.26
N LEU A 220 8.67 12.66 16.43
CA LEU A 220 8.75 11.71 15.31
C LEU A 220 7.41 11.57 14.57
N ARG A 221 6.31 11.41 15.32
CA ARG A 221 4.97 11.31 14.73
C ARG A 221 4.59 12.58 13.96
N ALA A 222 4.91 13.75 14.51
CA ALA A 222 4.68 15.02 13.82
C ALA A 222 5.51 15.14 12.54
N ALA A 223 6.79 14.77 12.58
CA ALA A 223 7.70 14.74 11.43
C ALA A 223 7.16 13.87 10.28
N ILE A 224 6.79 12.62 10.60
CA ILE A 224 6.22 11.67 9.62
C ILE A 224 4.91 12.19 9.04
N THR A 225 4.04 12.78 9.88
CA THR A 225 2.76 13.35 9.43
C THR A 225 2.99 14.53 8.48
N GLY A 226 3.95 15.41 8.80
CA GLY A 226 4.35 16.51 7.93
C GLY A 226 4.87 16.02 6.58
N TYR A 227 5.79 15.04 6.59
CA TYR A 227 6.30 14.41 5.37
C TYR A 227 5.17 13.85 4.50
N ARG A 228 4.25 13.06 5.07
CA ARG A 228 3.11 12.49 4.33
C ARG A 228 2.17 13.55 3.78
N ALA A 229 1.95 14.64 4.52
CA ALA A 229 1.13 15.75 4.04
C ALA A 229 1.76 16.40 2.80
N THR A 230 3.09 16.56 2.78
CA THR A 230 3.82 17.11 1.63
C THR A 230 3.90 16.15 0.45
N THR A 231 4.10 14.85 0.68
CA THR A 231 4.23 13.86 -0.40
C THR A 231 2.90 13.30 -0.91
N GLY A 232 1.82 13.42 -0.13
CA GLY A 232 0.48 12.95 -0.49
C GLY A 232 -0.31 13.88 -1.41
N GLN A 233 0.15 15.12 -1.63
CA GLN A 233 -0.56 16.07 -2.51
C GLN A 233 -0.36 15.71 -3.99
N PRO A 234 -1.44 15.59 -4.79
CA PRO A 234 -1.33 15.33 -6.22
C PRO A 234 -0.67 16.52 -6.94
N GLY A 235 0.33 16.23 -7.78
CA GLY A 235 1.04 17.25 -8.56
C GLY A 235 2.28 17.85 -7.91
N GLY A 236 2.75 17.31 -6.77
CA GLY A 236 4.03 17.70 -6.18
C GLY A 236 5.22 17.45 -7.11
N SER A 237 6.18 18.38 -7.13
CA SER A 237 7.42 18.20 -7.90
C SER A 237 8.38 17.26 -7.17
N ALA A 238 9.22 16.53 -7.92
CA ALA A 238 10.26 15.68 -7.33
C ALA A 238 11.19 16.46 -6.37
N ILE A 239 11.41 17.75 -6.64
CA ILE A 239 12.20 18.64 -5.78
C ILE A 239 11.55 18.84 -4.41
N VAL A 240 10.23 19.06 -4.38
CA VAL A 240 9.46 19.23 -3.13
C VAL A 240 9.49 17.94 -2.31
N HIS A 241 9.34 16.79 -2.96
CA HIS A 241 9.40 15.50 -2.29
C HIS A 241 10.81 15.15 -1.77
N ALA A 242 11.85 15.47 -2.54
CA ALA A 242 13.24 15.32 -2.12
C ALA A 242 13.56 16.23 -0.93
N ALA A 243 13.10 17.49 -0.95
CA ALA A 243 13.25 18.41 0.17
C ALA A 243 12.55 17.87 1.42
N ALA A 244 11.31 17.39 1.29
CA ALA A 244 10.58 16.79 2.40
C ALA A 244 11.29 15.54 2.97
N ALA A 245 11.82 14.67 2.10
CA ALA A 245 12.57 13.49 2.53
C ALA A 245 13.87 13.87 3.28
N ARG A 246 14.59 14.89 2.81
CA ARG A 246 15.79 15.41 3.49
C ARG A 246 15.45 15.98 4.87
N THR A 247 14.41 16.81 4.96
CA THR A 247 13.95 17.38 6.22
C THR A 247 13.54 16.29 7.22
N LEU A 248 12.78 15.28 6.77
CA LEU A 248 12.41 14.15 7.63
C LEU A 248 13.66 13.38 8.11
N ARG A 249 14.62 13.15 7.23
CA ARG A 249 15.87 12.47 7.57
C ARG A 249 16.65 13.22 8.64
N GLU A 250 16.86 14.53 8.49
CA GLU A 250 17.55 15.36 9.48
C GLU A 250 16.86 15.34 10.86
N GLN A 251 15.52 15.34 10.86
CA GLN A 251 14.74 15.23 12.10
C GLN A 251 14.91 13.85 12.75
N ILE A 252 14.91 12.77 11.96
CA ILE A 252 15.17 11.42 12.48
C ILE A 252 16.60 11.29 13.00
N ASP A 253 17.59 11.87 12.33
CA ASP A 253 18.99 11.88 12.77
C ASP A 253 19.17 12.60 14.12
N ALA A 254 18.44 13.69 14.34
CA ALA A 254 18.41 14.37 15.63
C ALA A 254 17.74 13.51 16.71
N LEU A 255 16.57 12.93 16.40
CA LEU A 255 15.82 12.08 17.32
C LEU A 255 16.57 10.79 17.69
N TYR A 256 17.29 10.19 16.73
CA TYR A 256 18.13 9.04 16.98
C TYR A 256 19.15 9.35 18.07
N ARG A 257 19.89 10.46 17.91
CA ARG A 257 20.91 10.88 18.90
C ARG A 257 20.31 11.24 20.25
N GLU A 258 19.15 11.90 20.26
CA GLU A 258 18.42 12.21 21.50
C GLU A 258 18.02 10.93 22.24
N ILE A 259 17.54 9.91 21.53
CA ILE A 259 17.09 8.65 22.13
C ILE A 259 18.27 7.79 22.55
N ASP A 260 19.32 7.69 21.74
CA ASP A 260 20.55 6.93 22.02
C ASP A 260 21.26 7.44 23.29
N ALA A 261 21.13 8.72 23.60
CA ALA A 261 21.65 9.31 24.85
C ALA A 261 20.85 8.93 26.11
N ILE A 262 19.65 8.34 25.97
CA ILE A 262 18.82 7.94 27.11
C ILE A 262 19.21 6.52 27.53
N GLU A 263 19.79 6.38 28.71
CA GLU A 263 20.20 5.07 29.23
C GLU A 263 18.98 4.20 29.60
N PRO A 264 18.79 3.03 28.94
CA PRO A 264 17.65 2.18 29.22
C PRO A 264 17.89 1.31 30.46
N PRO A 265 16.89 1.12 31.34
CA PRO A 265 17.00 0.12 32.39
C PRO A 265 17.14 -1.28 31.77
N PRO A 266 17.80 -2.24 32.44
CA PRO A 266 18.21 -3.51 31.84
C PRO A 266 17.04 -4.34 31.27
N GLY A 267 15.85 -4.23 31.88
CA GLY A 267 14.64 -4.89 31.39
C GLY A 267 14.05 -4.30 30.09
N LEU A 268 14.50 -3.11 29.68
CA LEU A 268 14.05 -2.35 28.49
C LEU A 268 15.13 -2.18 27.43
N ALA A 269 16.40 -2.48 27.71
CA ALA A 269 17.49 -2.40 26.73
C ALA A 269 17.18 -3.14 25.40
N PRO A 270 16.56 -4.34 25.38
CA PRO A 270 16.21 -5.00 24.12
C PRO A 270 15.11 -4.28 23.31
N ALA A 271 14.25 -3.51 23.97
CA ALA A 271 13.22 -2.72 23.30
C ALA A 271 13.83 -1.41 22.77
N HIS A 272 14.69 -0.77 23.56
CA HIS A 272 15.47 0.40 23.19
C HIS A 272 16.29 0.15 21.92
N ASN A 273 17.12 -0.90 21.92
CA ASN A 273 18.00 -1.21 20.80
C ASN A 273 17.22 -1.51 19.50
N ARG A 274 16.07 -2.18 19.60
CA ARG A 274 15.18 -2.40 18.45
C ARG A 274 14.58 -1.10 17.92
N TYR A 275 14.22 -0.18 18.81
CA TYR A 275 13.70 1.12 18.41
C TYR A 275 14.76 1.91 17.63
N LEU A 276 16.00 1.96 18.14
CA LEU A 276 17.12 2.60 17.43
C LEU A 276 17.42 1.91 16.09
N ALA A 277 17.41 0.57 16.04
CA ALA A 277 17.58 -0.15 14.79
C ALA A 277 16.49 0.18 13.75
N GLY A 278 15.23 0.32 14.20
CA GLY A 278 14.14 0.77 13.33
C GLY A 278 14.37 2.18 12.77
N LEU A 279 14.77 3.13 13.62
CA LEU A 279 15.12 4.48 13.17
C LEU A 279 16.28 4.48 12.18
N GLU A 280 17.29 3.65 12.39
CA GLU A 280 18.43 3.52 11.47
C GLU A 280 17.99 3.01 10.10
N ILE A 281 17.11 2.00 10.05
CA ILE A 281 16.54 1.51 8.79
C ILE A 281 15.71 2.62 8.11
N GLU A 282 14.95 3.40 8.87
CA GLU A 282 14.17 4.53 8.34
C GLU A 282 15.07 5.58 7.70
N ARG A 283 16.21 5.90 8.32
CA ARG A 283 17.22 6.81 7.74
C ARG A 283 17.68 6.25 6.40
N GLN A 284 18.13 5.01 6.35
CA GLN A 284 18.60 4.37 5.12
C GLN A 284 17.51 4.31 4.04
N ALA A 285 16.25 4.16 4.42
CA ALA A 285 15.13 4.25 3.48
C ALA A 285 14.98 5.65 2.86
N LEU A 286 15.20 6.70 3.65
CA LEU A 286 15.17 8.08 3.17
C LEU A 286 16.35 8.41 2.26
N ASP A 287 17.53 7.82 2.47
CA ASP A 287 18.64 7.89 1.49
C ASP A 287 18.22 7.29 0.16
N ASP A 288 17.62 6.10 0.19
CA ASP A 288 17.16 5.42 -1.00
C ASP A 288 16.06 6.22 -1.73
N MET A 289 15.19 6.93 -1.00
CA MET A 289 14.23 7.87 -1.59
C MET A 289 14.91 9.09 -2.21
N LEU A 290 15.91 9.68 -1.55
CA LEU A 290 16.67 10.80 -2.09
C LEU A 290 17.41 10.42 -3.37
N GLU A 291 18.02 9.23 -3.40
CA GLU A 291 18.65 8.66 -4.57
C GLU A 291 17.63 8.40 -5.69
N PHE A 292 16.43 7.93 -5.35
CA PHE A 292 15.35 7.82 -6.33
C PHE A 292 14.96 9.19 -6.91
N TYR A 293 14.87 10.24 -6.10
CA TYR A 293 14.51 11.56 -6.61
C TYR A 293 15.60 12.20 -7.48
N SER A 294 16.88 11.87 -7.27
CA SER A 294 18.00 12.37 -8.10
C SER A 294 18.16 11.58 -9.40
N SER A 295 18.07 10.25 -9.34
CA SER A 295 18.39 9.35 -10.47
C SER A 295 17.17 8.79 -11.20
N LEU A 296 15.98 8.85 -10.58
CA LEU A 296 14.76 8.16 -11.00
C LEU A 296 14.92 6.63 -11.10
N ALA A 297 15.93 6.06 -10.43
CA ALA A 297 16.19 4.63 -10.41
C ALA A 297 15.12 3.88 -9.59
N ILE A 298 14.29 3.08 -10.28
CA ILE A 298 13.20 2.29 -9.66
C ILE A 298 13.72 1.35 -8.56
N GLN A 299 14.96 0.84 -8.70
CA GLN A 299 15.58 -0.02 -7.69
C GLN A 299 15.71 0.68 -6.34
N SER A 300 16.06 1.96 -6.32
CA SER A 300 16.17 2.76 -5.09
C SER A 300 14.80 2.94 -4.43
N ALA A 301 13.74 3.21 -5.21
CA ALA A 301 12.38 3.28 -4.67
C ALA A 301 11.88 1.94 -4.10
N ASN A 302 12.20 0.82 -4.76
CA ASN A 302 11.84 -0.51 -4.26
C ASN A 302 12.57 -0.83 -2.95
N ARG A 303 13.88 -0.53 -2.88
CA ARG A 303 14.69 -0.74 -1.67
C ARG A 303 14.20 0.15 -0.52
N ALA A 304 13.90 1.41 -0.79
CA ALA A 304 13.28 2.32 0.19
C ALA A 304 11.98 1.74 0.74
N THR A 305 11.09 1.23 -0.13
CA THR A 305 9.80 0.65 0.27
C THR A 305 9.98 -0.54 1.21
N LEU A 306 10.92 -1.45 0.90
CA LEU A 306 11.22 -2.59 1.75
C LEU A 306 11.78 -2.15 3.10
N ARG A 307 12.76 -1.24 3.11
CA ARG A 307 13.31 -0.70 4.35
C ARG A 307 12.25 0.00 5.21
N MET A 308 11.35 0.77 4.62
CA MET A 308 10.26 1.40 5.36
C MET A 308 9.33 0.37 6.02
N ALA A 309 9.05 -0.76 5.36
CA ALA A 309 8.28 -1.85 5.94
C ALA A 309 9.02 -2.52 7.11
N ASP A 310 10.32 -2.79 6.93
CA ASP A 310 11.17 -3.39 7.96
C ASP A 310 11.32 -2.46 9.19
N SER A 311 11.54 -1.17 8.96
CA SER A 311 11.57 -0.12 9.99
C SER A 311 10.26 -0.10 10.79
N ALA A 312 9.11 -0.03 10.10
CA ALA A 312 7.81 -0.03 10.75
C ALA A 312 7.60 -1.27 11.61
N HIS A 313 8.04 -2.44 11.14
CA HIS A 313 7.98 -3.67 11.90
C HIS A 313 8.85 -3.61 13.18
N GLN A 314 10.10 -3.15 13.08
CA GLN A 314 11.01 -3.01 14.22
C GLN A 314 10.48 -2.04 15.27
N ILE A 315 9.99 -0.87 14.83
CA ILE A 315 9.42 0.16 15.72
C ILE A 315 8.18 -0.37 16.43
N GLU A 316 7.33 -1.13 15.74
CA GLU A 316 6.14 -1.74 16.32
C GLU A 316 6.47 -2.80 17.37
N LEU A 317 7.43 -3.68 17.10
CA LEU A 317 7.91 -4.66 18.09
C LEU A 317 8.50 -3.97 19.33
N ALA A 318 9.31 -2.94 19.13
CA ALA A 318 9.85 -2.14 20.23
C ALA A 318 8.73 -1.50 21.06
N ARG A 319 7.70 -0.95 20.41
CA ARG A 319 6.52 -0.39 21.08
C ARG A 319 5.77 -1.42 21.92
N GLN A 320 5.53 -2.61 21.38
CA GLN A 320 4.84 -3.68 22.11
C GLN A 320 5.60 -4.11 23.36
N LEU A 321 6.93 -4.21 23.28
CA LEU A 321 7.78 -4.53 24.43
C LEU A 321 7.73 -3.44 25.51
N LEU A 322 7.75 -2.16 25.10
CA LEU A 322 7.63 -1.01 26.01
C LEU A 322 6.25 -0.99 26.69
N ASP A 323 5.17 -1.18 25.93
CA ASP A 323 3.79 -1.17 26.42
C ASP A 323 3.54 -2.32 27.41
N THR A 324 4.06 -3.52 27.10
CA THR A 324 3.99 -4.68 28.00
C THR A 324 4.67 -4.41 29.32
N ARG A 325 5.85 -3.77 29.30
CA ARG A 325 6.60 -3.43 30.51
C ARG A 325 5.93 -2.34 31.32
N ARG A 326 5.33 -1.34 30.66
CA ARG A 326 4.53 -0.29 31.33
C ARG A 326 3.34 -0.87 32.09
N ALA A 327 2.68 -1.90 31.57
CA ALA A 327 1.52 -2.53 32.20
C ALA A 327 1.87 -3.35 33.47
N VAL A 328 3.12 -3.79 33.60
CA VAL A 328 3.59 -4.58 34.75
C VAL A 328 4.02 -3.72 35.93
N VAL A 329 4.37 -2.44 35.70
CA VAL A 329 4.71 -1.50 36.78
C VAL A 329 3.42 -1.16 37.54
N PRO A 330 3.29 -1.52 38.84
CA PRO A 330 2.10 -1.19 39.62
C PRO A 330 1.93 0.33 39.63
N ALA A 331 0.69 0.78 39.37
CA ALA A 331 0.30 2.17 39.56
C ALA A 331 0.39 2.50 41.05
N THR A 332 1.60 2.79 41.53
CA THR A 332 1.83 3.15 42.92
C THR A 332 1.24 4.53 43.10
N SER A 333 -0.01 4.58 43.57
CA SER A 333 -0.56 5.80 44.16
C SER A 333 0.38 6.15 45.31
N ILE A 334 1.16 7.23 45.15
CA ILE A 334 1.94 7.79 46.24
C ILE A 334 0.90 8.22 47.29
N PRO A 335 0.79 7.57 48.46
CA PRO A 335 -0.02 8.13 49.53
C PRO A 335 0.63 9.47 49.87
N ALA A 336 -0.14 10.55 49.82
CA ALA A 336 0.31 11.87 50.23
C ALA A 336 0.89 11.76 51.64
N GLN A 337 2.22 11.69 51.75
CA GLN A 337 2.89 11.85 53.02
C GLN A 337 2.66 13.31 53.41
N THR A 338 1.74 13.48 54.34
CA THR A 338 1.57 14.69 55.14
C THR A 338 2.92 15.03 55.76
N LEU A 339 3.63 15.97 55.13
CA LEU A 339 4.68 16.75 55.78
C LEU A 339 4.05 17.42 56.99
N ARG A 340 4.53 17.03 58.18
CA ARG A 340 4.17 17.64 59.46
C ARG A 340 5.38 18.37 60.00
#